data_AF-A0A8C1QG54-F1
#
_entry.id   AF-A0A8C1QG54-F1
#
_cell.length_a   1.000
_cell.length_b   1.000
_cell.length_c   1.000
_cell.angle_alpha   90.00
_cell.angle_beta   90.00
_cell.angle_gamma   90.00
#
_symmetry.space_group_name_H-M   'P 1'
#
loop_
_entity.id
_entity.type
_entity.pdbx_description
1 polymer ?
#
loop_
_entity_poly.entity_id
_entity_poly.type
_entity_poly.pdbx_seq_one_letter_code
_entity_poly.pdbx_strand_id
1 'polypeptide(L)'
;HISHSSVMEVNRDEAERCVEIALGALEDAQPEKARRFLEMFLTQIHRLLASLEQNGEAWSERAADGSAAGQRRSGVSSKDSSKPYTPEQAEAVRRIKQCKNYYEILGVQKDASEDELKKAYRKLALRFHPDKNHAPGATEAFKAIGHAYAVLSNVEKRRQYDQFGEERSGSGRSSQSDDTHFEADISPEDLFNMFFGGGFPSSNVHMYSNGRMRFNQNHGERGEQRGGGLALLMQLMPILILVIISALSQMMVTNPPYSLSFRLSAGHTHKRVTQNLGVTYYVNERFSQDYSGASLKRVESSVEDDYISNLRNNCWREKQQKEGLLYRARYFGDSDLYQRAQRMGTPSCSRLSEVQASLHG
;
A
#
# COMPACT_ATOMS: atom_id res chain seq x y z
N HIS A 1 5.00 -9.62 24.90
CA HIS A 1 4.83 -11.09 24.86
C HIS A 1 4.28 -11.63 23.53
N ILE A 2 4.42 -10.91 22.40
CA ILE A 2 4.06 -11.43 21.07
C ILE A 2 5.27 -11.13 20.17
N SER A 3 6.10 -12.14 19.88
CA SER A 3 7.17 -12.05 18.85
C SER A 3 8.03 -13.33 18.74
N HIS A 4 7.95 -14.29 19.68
CA HIS A 4 8.81 -15.48 19.61
C HIS A 4 8.15 -16.69 18.91
N SER A 5 6.82 -16.76 18.89
CA SER A 5 6.10 -17.89 18.27
C SER A 5 6.14 -17.84 16.73
N SER A 6 5.90 -16.67 16.14
CA SER A 6 5.73 -16.55 14.69
C SER A 6 7.00 -16.74 13.87
N VAL A 7 8.19 -16.48 14.43
CA VAL A 7 9.47 -16.73 13.73
C VAL A 7 9.84 -18.21 13.75
N MET A 8 9.47 -18.93 14.82
CA MET A 8 9.67 -20.39 14.89
C MET A 8 8.66 -21.16 14.02
N GLU A 9 7.42 -20.68 13.92
CA GLU A 9 6.39 -21.25 13.03
C GLU A 9 6.78 -21.11 11.54
N VAL A 10 7.28 -19.94 11.11
CA VAL A 10 7.68 -19.72 9.70
C VAL A 10 8.86 -20.63 9.28
N ASN A 11 9.81 -20.89 10.19
CA ASN A 11 10.92 -21.80 9.91
C ASN A 11 10.50 -23.28 9.96
N ARG A 12 9.48 -23.62 10.76
CA ARG A 12 8.90 -24.97 10.80
C ARG A 12 8.11 -25.28 9.53
N ASP A 13 7.33 -24.34 9.03
CA ASP A 13 6.53 -24.52 7.81
C ASP A 13 7.41 -24.71 6.57
N GLU A 14 8.57 -24.04 6.50
CA GLU A 14 9.51 -24.20 5.39
C GLU A 14 10.30 -25.52 5.47
N ALA A 15 10.59 -25.97 6.69
CA ALA A 15 11.19 -27.28 6.96
C ALA A 15 10.25 -28.42 6.55
N GLU A 16 8.98 -28.34 6.94
CA GLU A 16 7.95 -29.32 6.61
C GLU A 16 7.73 -29.38 5.09
N ARG A 17 7.67 -28.23 4.40
CA ARG A 17 7.60 -28.17 2.92
C ARG A 17 8.79 -28.82 2.22
N CYS A 18 10.02 -28.64 2.70
CA CYS A 18 11.20 -29.26 2.09
C CYS A 18 11.17 -30.79 2.21
N VAL A 19 10.64 -31.32 3.32
CA VAL A 19 10.48 -32.77 3.53
C VAL A 19 9.38 -33.33 2.64
N GLU A 20 8.24 -32.64 2.49
CA GLU A 20 7.16 -33.04 1.58
C GLU A 20 7.62 -33.11 0.12
N ILE A 21 8.39 -32.11 -0.33
CA ILE A 21 8.94 -32.09 -1.70
C ILE A 21 9.96 -33.22 -1.91
N ALA A 22 10.77 -33.55 -0.89
CA ALA A 22 11.71 -34.65 -0.95
C ALA A 22 11.01 -36.02 -1.01
N LEU A 23 9.90 -36.19 -0.27
CA LEU A 23 9.08 -37.41 -0.31
C LEU A 23 8.38 -37.58 -1.66
N GLY A 24 7.79 -36.51 -2.22
CA GLY A 24 7.21 -36.56 -3.57
C GLY A 24 8.25 -36.87 -4.66
N ALA A 25 9.47 -36.34 -4.54
CA ALA A 25 10.56 -36.67 -5.45
C ALA A 25 11.04 -38.14 -5.34
N LEU A 26 10.86 -38.79 -4.19
CA LEU A 26 11.13 -40.22 -4.01
C LEU A 26 10.02 -41.08 -4.63
N GLU A 27 8.75 -40.65 -4.52
CA GLU A 27 7.60 -41.29 -5.20
C GLU A 27 7.75 -41.23 -6.73
N ASP A 28 8.29 -40.13 -7.26
CA ASP A 28 8.58 -39.92 -8.68
C ASP A 28 9.89 -40.60 -9.16
N ALA A 29 10.53 -41.44 -8.33
CA ALA A 29 11.79 -42.12 -8.60
C ALA A 29 12.96 -41.19 -9.00
N GLN A 30 13.02 -39.97 -8.44
CA GLN A 30 14.10 -38.99 -8.64
C GLN A 30 14.98 -38.81 -7.38
N PRO A 31 15.88 -39.77 -7.07
CA PRO A 31 16.65 -39.77 -5.81
C PRO A 31 17.64 -38.60 -5.69
N GLU A 32 18.22 -38.13 -6.79
CA GLU A 32 19.16 -37.00 -6.79
C GLU A 32 18.48 -35.66 -6.47
N LYS A 33 17.21 -35.53 -6.85
CA LYS A 33 16.39 -34.35 -6.55
C LYS A 33 16.02 -34.35 -5.07
N ALA A 34 15.55 -35.48 -4.54
CA ALA A 34 15.26 -35.64 -3.11
C ALA A 34 16.49 -35.36 -2.24
N ARG A 35 17.67 -35.88 -2.64
CA ARG A 35 18.94 -35.66 -1.94
C ARG A 35 19.32 -34.18 -1.85
N ARG A 36 19.20 -33.42 -2.94
CA ARG A 36 19.49 -31.98 -2.95
C ARG A 36 18.60 -31.18 -1.99
N PHE A 37 17.32 -31.51 -1.91
CA PHE A 37 16.39 -30.83 -0.99
C PHE A 37 16.70 -31.17 0.48
N LEU A 38 17.08 -32.42 0.77
CA LEU A 38 17.50 -32.84 2.11
C LEU A 38 18.86 -32.22 2.53
N GLU A 39 19.83 -32.11 1.61
CA GLU A 39 21.11 -31.45 1.86
C GLU A 39 20.95 -29.94 2.11
N MET A 40 20.01 -29.29 1.40
CA MET A 40 19.65 -27.90 1.64
C MET A 40 19.01 -27.68 3.02
N PHE A 41 18.19 -28.63 3.48
CA PHE A 41 17.61 -28.60 4.82
C PHE A 41 18.67 -28.82 5.91
N LEU A 42 19.56 -29.79 5.72
CA LEU A 42 20.69 -30.07 6.64
C LEU A 42 21.60 -28.86 6.78
N THR A 43 21.91 -28.15 5.69
CA THR A 43 22.76 -26.94 5.75
C THR A 43 22.09 -25.78 6.48
N GLN A 44 20.76 -25.64 6.41
CA GLN A 44 20.02 -24.68 7.23
C GLN A 44 20.07 -25.03 8.72
N ILE A 45 19.91 -26.31 9.09
CA ILE A 45 20.05 -26.77 10.47
C ILE A 45 21.45 -26.51 11.00
N HIS A 46 22.50 -26.83 10.24
CA HIS A 46 23.89 -26.60 10.66
C HIS A 46 24.19 -25.11 10.87
N ARG A 47 23.62 -24.21 10.06
CA ARG A 47 23.73 -22.75 10.29
C ARG A 47 23.02 -22.31 11.58
N LEU A 48 21.87 -22.91 11.88
CA LEU A 48 21.11 -22.64 13.09
C LEU A 48 21.86 -23.12 14.34
N LEU A 49 22.43 -24.33 14.29
CA LEU A 49 23.29 -24.89 15.33
C LEU A 49 24.56 -24.04 15.57
N ALA A 50 25.26 -23.65 14.50
CA ALA A 50 26.43 -22.77 14.60
C ALA A 50 26.06 -21.39 15.18
N SER A 51 24.87 -20.87 14.86
CA SER A 51 24.36 -19.62 15.44
C SER A 51 23.94 -19.75 16.91
N LEU A 52 23.60 -20.96 17.37
CA LEU A 52 23.28 -21.24 18.77
C LEU A 52 24.55 -21.42 19.60
N GLU A 53 25.59 -22.05 19.06
CA GLU A 53 26.90 -22.18 19.73
C GLU A 53 27.60 -20.83 19.90
N GLN A 54 27.61 -19.97 18.88
CA GLN A 54 28.17 -18.61 18.97
C GLN A 54 27.41 -17.70 19.94
N ASN A 55 26.11 -17.95 20.13
CA ASN A 55 25.28 -17.20 21.07
C ASN A 55 25.21 -17.85 22.46
N GLY A 56 25.77 -19.05 22.68
CA GLY A 56 25.80 -19.69 24.00
C GLY A 56 26.74 -18.99 24.98
N GLU A 57 27.87 -18.46 24.50
CA GLU A 57 28.88 -17.80 25.34
C GLU A 57 28.45 -16.41 25.84
N ALA A 58 27.62 -15.70 25.08
CA ALA A 58 27.15 -14.34 25.40
C ALA A 58 26.02 -14.28 26.45
N TRP A 59 25.51 -15.44 26.90
CA TRP A 59 24.39 -15.54 27.84
C TRP A 59 24.84 -15.88 29.27
N SER A 60 26.14 -16.11 29.49
CA SER A 60 26.69 -16.35 30.83
C SER A 60 27.09 -15.06 31.58
N GLU A 61 27.28 -13.92 30.90
CA GLU A 61 27.78 -12.68 31.53
C GLU A 61 26.68 -11.65 31.90
N ARG A 62 25.44 -11.83 31.43
CA ARG A 62 24.33 -10.86 31.67
C ARG A 62 23.47 -11.11 32.90
N ALA A 63 23.82 -12.09 33.73
CA ALA A 63 23.11 -12.36 35.00
C ALA A 63 23.71 -11.64 36.22
N ALA A 64 24.82 -10.91 36.07
CA ALA A 64 25.53 -10.29 37.19
C ALA A 64 25.98 -8.86 36.87
N ASP A 65 25.03 -7.92 36.72
CA ASP A 65 25.19 -6.61 37.37
C ASP A 65 23.89 -5.81 37.31
N GLY A 66 23.30 -5.61 38.48
CA GLY A 66 22.20 -4.69 38.69
C GLY A 66 22.71 -3.47 39.45
N SER A 67 22.16 -2.31 39.08
CA SER A 67 22.22 -1.01 39.78
C SER A 67 23.30 -0.04 39.32
N ALA A 68 22.89 1.01 38.61
CA ALA A 68 23.14 2.40 39.01
C ALA A 68 22.46 3.39 38.05
N ALA A 69 21.87 4.43 38.65
CA ALA A 69 21.19 5.54 38.01
C ALA A 69 22.17 6.54 37.35
N GLY A 70 21.70 7.32 36.35
CA GLY A 70 22.40 8.54 35.96
C GLY A 70 22.05 9.13 34.58
N GLN A 71 21.33 10.26 34.62
CA GLN A 71 21.36 11.38 33.64
C GLN A 71 20.95 11.14 32.17
N ARG A 72 19.71 11.56 31.86
CA ARG A 72 19.22 11.77 30.50
C ARG A 72 19.77 13.10 29.94
N ARG A 73 20.79 13.03 29.08
CA ARG A 73 21.10 14.09 28.11
C ARG A 73 20.36 13.82 26.81
N SER A 74 19.74 14.87 26.29
CA SER A 74 19.12 14.95 24.98
C SER A 74 20.16 14.71 23.88
N GLY A 75 20.02 13.60 23.18
CA GLY A 75 20.73 13.29 21.94
C GLY A 75 19.75 12.60 21.00
N VAL A 76 19.42 13.28 19.90
CA VAL A 76 18.69 12.69 18.78
C VAL A 76 19.53 11.52 18.26
N SER A 77 19.09 10.29 18.52
CA SER A 77 19.73 9.09 18.01
C SER A 77 18.87 8.52 16.89
N SER A 78 19.35 8.73 15.67
CA SER A 78 19.04 7.90 14.51
C SER A 78 19.26 6.45 14.91
N LYS A 79 18.18 5.68 15.00
CA LYS A 79 18.25 4.22 15.12
C LYS A 79 18.76 3.68 13.79
N ASP A 80 20.08 3.58 13.68
CA ASP A 80 20.67 2.82 12.59
C ASP A 80 20.60 1.32 12.91
N SER A 81 20.20 0.65 11.86
CA SER A 81 20.03 -0.77 11.63
C SER A 81 21.25 -1.62 11.98
N SER A 82 21.03 -2.71 12.71
CA SER A 82 21.98 -3.82 12.76
C SER A 82 21.30 -5.14 12.39
N LYS A 83 20.58 -5.13 11.27
CA LYS A 83 20.36 -6.37 10.51
C LYS A 83 21.61 -6.60 9.66
N PRO A 84 22.16 -7.82 9.59
CA PRO A 84 23.36 -8.09 8.80
C PRO A 84 23.11 -7.81 7.33
N TYR A 85 24.07 -7.16 6.66
CA TYR A 85 24.06 -6.89 5.22
C TYR A 85 25.36 -7.37 4.59
N THR A 86 25.32 -7.69 3.30
CA THR A 86 26.51 -8.13 2.55
C THR A 86 27.33 -6.93 2.07
N PRO A 87 28.67 -7.04 1.95
CA PRO A 87 29.51 -5.97 1.43
C PRO A 87 29.11 -5.55 0.00
N GLU A 88 28.60 -6.50 -0.81
CA GLU A 88 28.07 -6.24 -2.15
C GLU A 88 26.84 -5.32 -2.12
N GLN A 89 25.91 -5.53 -1.17
CA GLN A 89 24.74 -4.66 -1.00
C GLN A 89 25.14 -3.22 -0.66
N ALA A 90 26.13 -3.03 0.22
CA ALA A 90 26.62 -1.70 0.59
C ALA A 90 27.37 -1.00 -0.56
N GLU A 91 28.11 -1.74 -1.39
CA GLU A 91 28.72 -1.19 -2.61
C GLU A 91 27.66 -0.79 -3.64
N ALA A 92 26.65 -1.63 -3.85
CA ALA A 92 25.56 -1.33 -4.78
C ALA A 92 24.78 -0.06 -4.36
N VAL A 93 24.51 0.13 -3.06
CA VAL A 93 23.91 1.36 -2.52
C VAL A 93 24.80 2.58 -2.77
N ARG A 94 26.10 2.47 -2.50
CA ARG A 94 27.05 3.56 -2.75
C ARG A 94 27.10 3.96 -4.22
N ARG A 95 27.07 2.98 -5.13
CA ARG A 95 27.07 3.23 -6.58
C ARG A 95 25.84 4.03 -7.00
N ILE A 96 24.64 3.63 -6.57
CA ILE A 96 23.40 4.34 -6.93
C ILE A 96 23.39 5.77 -6.38
N LYS A 97 23.90 5.97 -5.16
CA LYS A 97 24.02 7.31 -4.57
C LYS A 97 25.05 8.21 -5.26
N GLN A 98 26.00 7.63 -6.01
CA GLN A 98 27.02 8.38 -6.76
C GLN A 98 26.60 8.71 -8.19
N CYS A 99 25.60 8.01 -8.73
CA CYS A 99 25.04 8.28 -10.05
C CYS A 99 24.32 9.63 -10.07
N LYS A 100 24.57 10.43 -11.11
CA LYS A 100 23.98 11.78 -11.27
C LYS A 100 22.85 11.81 -12.29
N ASN A 101 22.71 10.77 -13.11
CA ASN A 101 21.73 10.70 -14.18
C ASN A 101 20.73 9.56 -13.95
N TYR A 102 19.47 9.74 -14.34
CA TYR A 102 18.42 8.71 -14.19
C TYR A 102 18.71 7.45 -15.00
N TYR A 103 19.32 7.59 -16.18
CA TYR A 103 19.76 6.46 -16.99
C TYR A 103 20.87 5.65 -16.30
N GLU A 104 21.79 6.32 -15.60
CA GLU A 104 22.86 5.67 -14.83
C GLU A 104 22.32 4.99 -13.57
N ILE A 105 21.37 5.63 -12.87
CA ILE A 105 20.68 5.05 -11.71
C ILE A 105 19.97 3.75 -12.10
N LEU A 106 19.31 3.72 -13.26
CA LEU A 106 18.68 2.51 -13.79
C LEU A 106 19.66 1.55 -14.48
N GLY A 107 20.88 1.99 -14.79
CA GLY A 107 21.89 1.20 -15.49
C GLY A 107 21.53 0.89 -16.95
N VAL A 108 20.87 1.84 -17.63
CA VAL A 108 20.44 1.72 -19.04
C VAL A 108 21.07 2.81 -19.89
N GLN A 109 21.06 2.63 -21.21
CA GLN A 109 21.50 3.67 -22.16
C GLN A 109 20.41 4.73 -22.38
N LYS A 110 20.78 5.91 -22.90
CA LYS A 110 19.86 7.02 -23.12
C LYS A 110 18.78 6.72 -24.17
N ASP A 111 19.08 5.84 -25.11
CA ASP A 111 18.18 5.34 -26.17
C ASP A 111 17.35 4.12 -25.73
N ALA A 112 17.42 3.73 -24.45
CA ALA A 112 16.70 2.56 -23.94
C ALA A 112 15.20 2.63 -24.19
N SER A 113 14.65 1.51 -24.65
CA SER A 113 13.22 1.32 -24.86
C SER A 113 12.44 1.29 -23.54
N GLU A 114 11.13 1.53 -23.57
CA GLU A 114 10.28 1.41 -22.38
C GLU A 114 10.36 0.03 -21.72
N ASP A 115 10.50 -1.03 -22.52
CA ASP A 115 10.61 -2.40 -22.03
C ASP A 115 11.93 -2.64 -21.29
N GLU A 116 13.02 -2.02 -21.74
CA GLU A 116 14.32 -2.06 -21.06
C GLU A 116 14.28 -1.26 -19.75
N LEU A 117 13.66 -0.08 -19.75
CA LEU A 117 13.43 0.70 -18.53
C LEU A 117 12.63 -0.11 -17.49
N LYS A 118 11.55 -0.76 -17.92
CA LYS A 118 10.72 -1.65 -17.09
C LYS A 118 11.53 -2.84 -16.55
N LYS A 119 12.37 -3.46 -17.38
CA LYS A 119 13.22 -4.60 -16.96
C LYS A 119 14.29 -4.16 -15.95
N ALA A 120 14.94 -3.03 -16.20
CA ALA A 120 15.97 -2.47 -15.33
C ALA A 120 15.41 -2.06 -13.96
N TYR A 121 14.30 -1.32 -13.93
CA TYR A 121 13.61 -0.94 -12.71
C TYR A 121 13.23 -2.17 -11.88
N ARG A 122 12.65 -3.20 -12.51
CA ARG A 122 12.28 -4.44 -11.82
C ARG A 122 13.47 -5.08 -11.09
N LYS A 123 14.59 -5.22 -11.80
CA LYS A 123 15.80 -5.85 -11.27
C LYS A 123 16.36 -5.08 -10.09
N LEU A 124 16.38 -3.75 -10.18
CA LEU A 124 16.88 -2.89 -9.11
C LEU A 124 15.93 -2.85 -7.92
N ALA A 125 14.63 -2.71 -8.15
CA ALA A 125 13.64 -2.65 -7.07
C ALA A 125 13.65 -3.92 -6.20
N LEU A 126 13.82 -5.11 -6.81
CA LEU A 126 13.98 -6.36 -6.06
C LEU A 126 15.30 -6.44 -5.27
N ARG A 127 16.39 -5.85 -5.78
CA ARG A 127 17.71 -5.83 -5.12
C ARG A 127 17.79 -4.81 -3.98
N PHE A 128 17.04 -3.72 -4.07
CA PHE A 128 17.06 -2.60 -3.13
C PHE A 128 15.81 -2.53 -2.24
N HIS A 129 14.94 -3.54 -2.29
CA HIS A 129 13.75 -3.61 -1.46
C HIS A 129 14.12 -3.52 0.04
N PRO A 130 13.43 -2.69 0.85
CA PRO A 130 13.78 -2.46 2.27
C PRO A 130 13.74 -3.73 3.12
N ASP A 131 12.94 -4.73 2.73
CA ASP A 131 12.90 -6.03 3.42
C ASP A 131 14.07 -6.96 3.09
N LYS A 132 14.74 -6.76 1.95
CA LYS A 132 15.84 -7.64 1.49
C LYS A 132 17.21 -7.00 1.59
N ASN A 133 17.28 -5.67 1.57
CA ASN A 133 18.52 -4.90 1.64
C ASN A 133 18.48 -3.96 2.84
N HIS A 134 19.30 -4.27 3.84
CA HIS A 134 19.42 -3.50 5.07
C HIS A 134 20.73 -2.71 5.12
N ALA A 135 21.42 -2.54 3.99
CA ALA A 135 22.64 -1.73 3.93
C ALA A 135 22.31 -0.25 4.23
N PRO A 136 23.24 0.50 4.85
CA PRO A 136 23.03 1.90 5.17
C PRO A 136 22.77 2.72 3.90
N GLY A 137 21.63 3.42 3.85
CA GLY A 137 21.20 4.19 2.68
C GLY A 137 20.45 3.40 1.60
N ALA A 138 20.13 2.12 1.83
CA ALA A 138 19.35 1.32 0.87
C ALA A 138 17.98 1.94 0.54
N THR A 139 17.30 2.51 1.54
CA THR A 139 16.02 3.22 1.36
C THR A 139 16.17 4.45 0.46
N GLU A 140 17.25 5.21 0.60
CA GLU A 140 17.50 6.38 -0.24
C GLU A 140 17.80 5.97 -1.69
N ALA A 141 18.62 4.92 -1.87
CA ALA A 141 18.88 4.36 -3.19
C ALA A 141 17.61 3.80 -3.85
N PHE A 142 16.73 3.13 -3.09
CA PHE A 142 15.45 2.63 -3.58
C PHE A 142 14.54 3.78 -4.05
N LYS A 143 14.46 4.87 -3.28
CA LYS A 143 13.72 6.08 -3.67
C LYS A 143 14.28 6.70 -4.95
N ALA A 144 15.61 6.80 -5.07
CA ALA A 144 16.26 7.31 -6.28
C ALA A 144 15.96 6.46 -7.52
N ILE A 145 15.95 5.13 -7.38
CA ILE A 145 15.56 4.19 -8.46
C ILE A 145 14.10 4.42 -8.88
N GLY A 146 13.18 4.55 -7.91
CA GLY A 146 11.78 4.81 -8.17
C GLY A 146 11.55 6.14 -8.89
N HIS A 147 12.21 7.20 -8.43
CA HIS A 147 12.13 8.51 -9.04
C HIS A 147 12.66 8.52 -10.48
N ALA A 148 13.83 7.92 -10.70
CA ALA A 148 14.42 7.79 -12.03
C ALA A 148 13.46 7.08 -13.01
N TYR A 149 12.83 5.99 -12.57
CA TYR A 149 11.86 5.29 -13.41
C TYR A 149 10.57 6.08 -13.62
N ALA A 150 10.03 6.76 -12.61
CA ALA A 150 8.82 7.59 -12.75
C ALA A 150 8.99 8.72 -13.79
N VAL A 151 10.18 9.30 -13.87
CA VAL A 151 10.50 10.32 -14.89
C VAL A 151 10.74 9.69 -16.26
N LEU A 152 11.56 8.64 -16.35
CA LEU A 152 11.95 8.04 -17.64
C LEU A 152 10.87 7.18 -18.29
N SER A 153 9.92 6.64 -17.53
CA SER A 153 8.84 5.81 -18.06
C SER A 153 7.71 6.61 -18.72
N ASN A 154 7.60 7.90 -18.43
CA ASN A 154 6.63 8.80 -19.06
C ASN A 154 7.31 9.56 -20.20
N VAL A 155 6.78 9.44 -21.42
CA VAL A 155 7.35 10.03 -22.63
C VAL A 155 7.54 11.55 -22.51
N GLU A 156 6.57 12.26 -21.95
CA GLU A 156 6.62 13.72 -21.80
C GLU A 156 7.64 14.14 -20.72
N LYS A 157 7.66 13.44 -19.57
CA LYS A 157 8.63 13.71 -18.48
C LYS A 157 10.05 13.36 -18.90
N ARG A 158 10.25 12.25 -19.62
CA ARG A 158 11.54 11.86 -20.20
C ARG A 158 12.04 12.91 -21.18
N ARG A 159 11.16 13.40 -22.05
CA ARG A 159 11.48 14.47 -23.00
C ARG A 159 11.88 15.78 -22.30
N GLN A 160 11.21 16.14 -21.21
CA GLN A 160 11.55 17.32 -20.41
C GLN A 160 12.90 17.14 -19.68
N TYR A 161 13.12 15.96 -19.09
CA TYR A 161 14.40 15.60 -18.45
C TYR A 161 15.56 15.60 -19.45
N ASP A 162 15.35 15.06 -20.65
CA ASP A 162 16.38 15.03 -21.70
C ASP A 162 16.74 16.42 -22.24
N GLN A 163 15.84 17.40 -22.13
CA GLN A 163 16.04 18.78 -22.59
C GLN A 163 16.66 19.69 -21.53
N PHE A 164 16.27 19.54 -20.27
CA PHE A 164 16.64 20.48 -19.19
C PHE A 164 17.51 19.87 -18.08
N GLY A 165 17.71 18.54 -18.08
CA GLY A 165 18.41 17.83 -17.02
C GLY A 165 17.62 17.82 -15.70
N GLU A 166 18.29 17.45 -14.61
CA GLU A 166 17.72 17.47 -13.24
C GLU A 166 17.58 18.91 -12.68
N GLU A 167 18.26 19.88 -13.28
CA GLU A 167 18.42 21.24 -12.76
C GLU A 167 17.30 22.18 -13.24
N ARG A 168 16.07 21.96 -12.79
CA ARG A 168 15.04 23.01 -12.81
C ARG A 168 13.97 22.94 -11.72
N SER A 169 14.31 22.42 -10.55
CA SER A 169 13.43 22.51 -9.37
C SER A 169 13.95 23.43 -8.26
N GLY A 170 14.90 24.33 -8.53
CA GLY A 170 15.42 25.20 -7.48
C GLY A 170 16.26 26.39 -7.93
N SER A 171 15.69 27.37 -8.62
CA SER A 171 16.09 28.80 -8.54
C SER A 171 15.39 29.65 -9.61
N GLY A 172 14.46 30.52 -9.22
CA GLY A 172 13.87 31.55 -10.10
C GLY A 172 12.53 32.06 -9.59
N ARG A 173 12.45 33.36 -9.32
CA ARG A 173 11.37 34.05 -8.58
C ARG A 173 10.13 34.31 -9.44
N SER A 174 8.95 34.23 -8.79
CA SER A 174 7.74 35.04 -9.00
C SER A 174 7.12 35.09 -10.41
N SER A 175 6.00 34.38 -10.59
CA SER A 175 4.74 35.03 -11.00
C SER A 175 3.54 34.10 -10.79
N GLN A 176 2.44 34.77 -10.44
CA GLN A 176 1.11 34.29 -10.10
C GLN A 176 0.49 33.34 -11.15
N SER A 177 -0.43 32.48 -10.67
CA SER A 177 -1.55 31.81 -11.37
C SER A 177 -1.30 30.48 -12.11
N ASP A 178 -2.24 29.55 -11.89
CA ASP A 178 -2.40 28.17 -12.38
C ASP A 178 -1.52 27.07 -11.76
N ASP A 179 -1.88 26.71 -10.54
CA ASP A 179 -1.48 25.47 -9.86
C ASP A 179 -2.21 24.27 -10.51
N THR A 180 -1.73 23.89 -11.70
CA THR A 180 -2.11 22.65 -12.37
C THR A 180 -1.26 21.52 -11.81
N HIS A 181 -1.85 20.74 -10.91
CA HIS A 181 -1.58 19.32 -10.68
C HIS A 181 -0.12 18.85 -10.89
N PHE A 182 0.78 19.19 -9.96
CA PHE A 182 2.02 18.42 -9.78
C PHE A 182 1.67 17.11 -9.08
N GLU A 183 1.42 16.09 -9.91
CA GLU A 183 1.15 14.69 -9.58
C GLU A 183 2.39 14.03 -8.95
N ALA A 184 2.72 14.43 -7.72
CA ALA A 184 3.83 13.92 -6.91
C ALA A 184 3.38 12.89 -5.86
N ASP A 185 2.23 12.24 -6.07
CA ASP A 185 1.59 11.39 -5.06
C ASP A 185 1.74 9.88 -5.27
N ILE A 186 2.57 9.42 -6.22
CA ILE A 186 2.90 7.99 -6.33
C ILE A 186 4.26 7.76 -5.65
N SER A 187 4.24 7.23 -4.41
CA SER A 187 5.46 6.84 -3.71
C SER A 187 6.21 5.75 -4.50
N PRO A 188 7.55 5.69 -4.48
CA PRO A 188 8.31 4.57 -5.06
C PRO A 188 7.82 3.20 -4.62
N GLU A 189 7.30 3.11 -3.39
CA GLU A 189 6.65 1.96 -2.80
C GLU A 189 5.27 1.67 -3.44
N ASP A 190 4.47 2.68 -3.76
CA ASP A 190 3.19 2.54 -4.47
C ASP A 190 3.39 2.12 -5.92
N LEU A 191 4.42 2.68 -6.58
CA LEU A 191 4.83 2.29 -7.92
C LEU A 191 5.32 0.83 -7.97
N PHE A 192 6.04 0.40 -6.94
CA PHE A 192 6.46 -0.98 -6.77
C PHE A 192 5.28 -1.91 -6.47
N ASN A 193 4.37 -1.52 -5.57
CA ASN A 193 3.18 -2.29 -5.21
C ASN A 193 2.22 -2.44 -6.41
N MET A 194 2.07 -1.40 -7.23
CA MET A 194 1.34 -1.44 -8.50
C MET A 194 1.96 -2.45 -9.49
N PHE A 195 3.26 -2.69 -9.41
CA PHE A 195 4.00 -3.55 -10.33
C PHE A 195 4.19 -4.99 -9.82
N PHE A 196 4.41 -5.19 -8.52
CA PHE A 196 4.82 -6.45 -7.88
C PHE A 196 3.86 -6.97 -6.82
N GLY A 197 3.01 -6.11 -6.27
CA GLY A 197 2.15 -6.41 -5.11
C GLY A 197 0.95 -7.29 -5.41
N GLY A 198 0.66 -7.63 -6.68
CA GLY A 198 -0.41 -8.58 -7.04
C GLY A 198 -1.80 -8.21 -6.50
N GLY A 199 -2.00 -6.97 -6.06
CA GLY A 199 -3.22 -6.43 -5.49
C GLY A 199 -3.28 -4.96 -5.85
N PHE A 200 -4.07 -4.63 -6.87
CA PHE A 200 -4.47 -3.25 -7.09
C PHE A 200 -5.33 -2.76 -5.91
N PRO A 201 -5.31 -1.45 -5.61
CA PRO A 201 -5.71 -0.91 -4.32
C PRO A 201 -7.21 -1.16 -4.12
N SER A 202 -7.53 -2.07 -3.21
CA SER A 202 -8.84 -2.08 -2.60
C SER A 202 -8.95 -0.78 -1.80
N SER A 203 -9.64 0.20 -2.36
CA SER A 203 -10.50 1.16 -1.66
C SER A 203 -10.33 1.15 -0.14
N ASN A 204 -9.24 1.78 0.29
CA ASN A 204 -9.01 2.34 1.62
C ASN A 204 -7.76 3.22 1.50
N VAL A 205 -7.93 4.38 0.84
CA VAL A 205 -7.10 5.54 1.17
C VAL A 205 -7.52 5.94 2.59
N HIS A 206 -6.98 5.25 3.59
CA HIS A 206 -6.80 5.85 4.90
C HIS A 206 -5.71 6.89 4.70
N MET A 207 -6.14 8.11 4.38
CA MET A 207 -5.38 9.32 4.59
C MET A 207 -5.01 9.35 6.09
N TYR A 208 -3.91 8.72 6.47
CA TYR A 208 -3.18 9.10 7.67
C TYR A 208 -2.50 10.43 7.34
N SER A 209 -3.29 11.51 7.39
CA SER A 209 -2.78 12.86 7.55
C SER A 209 -2.13 12.94 8.94
N ASN A 210 -0.88 12.53 9.03
CA ASN A 210 0.00 12.94 10.12
C ASN A 210 0.88 14.10 9.64
N GLY A 211 0.22 15.11 9.08
CA GLY A 211 0.81 16.40 8.76
C GLY A 211 0.90 17.24 10.03
N ARG A 212 1.99 17.08 10.79
CA ARG A 212 2.46 18.12 11.71
C ARG A 212 2.78 19.36 10.87
N MET A 213 1.83 20.28 10.76
CA MET A 213 2.11 21.66 10.35
C MET A 213 3.09 22.27 11.35
N ARG A 214 4.37 22.38 10.97
CA ARG A 214 5.27 23.36 11.57
C ARG A 214 4.88 24.73 11.03
N PHE A 215 3.99 25.40 11.74
CA PHE A 215 3.81 26.84 11.57
C PHE A 215 5.07 27.52 12.15
N ASN A 216 5.84 28.15 11.27
CA ASN A 216 6.89 29.08 11.67
C ASN A 216 6.19 30.34 12.20
N GLN A 217 5.90 30.38 13.50
CA GLN A 217 5.43 31.60 14.16
C GLN A 217 6.56 32.16 14.99
N ASN A 218 7.12 33.23 14.44
CA ASN A 218 8.06 34.13 15.05
C ASN A 218 7.39 34.73 16.31
N HIS A 219 7.70 34.20 17.50
CA HIS A 219 7.27 34.81 18.75
C HIS A 219 8.33 35.78 19.24
N GLY A 220 8.09 37.06 18.94
CA GLY A 220 8.64 38.17 19.71
C GLY A 220 8.08 38.13 21.14
N GLU A 221 8.95 38.50 22.05
CA GLU A 221 8.73 38.61 23.50
C GLU A 221 7.46 39.39 23.87
N ARG A 222 6.72 38.90 24.87
CA ARG A 222 6.20 39.73 25.97
C ARG A 222 5.60 38.91 27.11
N GLY A 223 6.15 39.12 28.30
CA GLY A 223 5.36 39.49 29.47
C GLY A 223 4.55 38.42 30.19
N GLU A 224 5.24 37.73 31.09
CA GLU A 224 4.79 37.23 32.39
C GLU A 224 3.50 37.87 32.99
N GLN A 225 2.52 37.04 33.37
CA GLN A 225 1.83 37.18 34.68
C GLN A 225 0.93 35.98 35.04
N ARG A 226 0.94 35.71 36.35
CA ARG A 226 0.36 34.57 37.08
C ARG A 226 -1.17 34.47 37.03
N GLY A 227 -1.65 33.23 37.01
CA GLY A 227 -2.57 32.73 38.05
C GLY A 227 -4.07 33.01 37.89
N GLY A 228 -4.81 31.98 37.45
CA GLY A 228 -6.24 31.84 37.71
C GLY A 228 -6.80 30.69 36.87
N GLY A 229 -7.60 29.78 37.45
CA GLY A 229 -8.12 28.55 36.79
C GLY A 229 -8.85 28.76 35.45
N LEU A 230 -9.13 30.01 35.08
CA LEU A 230 -9.65 30.42 33.78
C LEU A 230 -8.64 30.29 32.62
N ALA A 231 -7.33 30.34 32.89
CA ALA A 231 -6.29 30.16 31.86
C ALA A 231 -6.24 28.71 31.34
N LEU A 232 -6.46 27.73 32.22
CA LEU A 232 -6.60 26.32 31.83
C LEU A 232 -7.88 26.10 31.01
N LEU A 233 -8.97 26.77 31.35
CA LEU A 233 -10.20 26.76 30.56
C LEU A 233 -9.95 27.31 29.15
N MET A 234 -9.31 28.47 29.01
CA MET A 234 -8.96 29.06 27.71
C MET A 234 -7.99 28.19 26.89
N GLN A 235 -7.07 27.47 27.55
CA GLN A 235 -6.17 26.53 26.89
C GLN A 235 -6.90 25.25 26.42
N LEU A 236 -7.94 24.83 27.12
CA LEU A 236 -8.76 23.67 26.76
C LEU A 236 -9.88 24.02 25.77
N MET A 237 -10.26 25.29 25.61
CA MET A 237 -11.33 25.73 24.69
C MET A 237 -11.16 25.18 23.26
N PRO A 238 -9.98 25.21 22.60
CA PRO A 238 -9.85 24.64 21.26
C PRO A 238 -10.09 23.13 21.22
N ILE A 239 -9.66 22.39 22.24
CA ILE A 239 -9.86 20.95 22.36
C ILE A 239 -11.34 20.65 22.63
N LEU A 240 -11.96 21.41 23.52
CA LEU A 240 -13.37 21.28 23.89
C LEU A 240 -14.27 21.62 22.70
N ILE A 241 -13.93 22.65 21.91
CA ILE A 241 -14.60 22.98 20.64
C ILE A 241 -14.44 21.85 19.64
N LEU A 242 -13.25 21.26 19.46
CA LEU A 242 -13.06 20.11 18.56
C LEU A 242 -13.87 18.88 19.01
N VAL A 243 -13.92 18.61 20.32
CA VAL A 243 -14.73 17.53 20.89
C VAL A 243 -16.22 17.81 20.68
N ILE A 244 -16.68 19.04 20.91
CA ILE A 244 -18.07 19.45 20.66
C ILE A 244 -18.41 19.36 19.18
N ILE A 245 -17.55 19.85 18.28
CA ILE A 245 -17.77 19.76 16.83
C ILE A 245 -17.82 18.30 16.38
N SER A 246 -16.93 17.45 16.91
CA SER A 246 -16.95 16.02 16.62
C SER A 246 -18.23 15.35 17.13
N ALA A 247 -18.69 15.69 18.34
CA ALA A 247 -19.92 15.18 18.92
C ALA A 247 -21.19 15.69 18.20
N LEU A 248 -21.23 16.96 17.82
CA LEU A 248 -22.33 17.54 17.04
C LEU A 248 -22.38 16.97 15.62
N SER A 249 -21.22 16.71 15.01
CA SER A 249 -21.15 16.06 13.69
C SER A 249 -21.72 14.64 13.73
N GLN A 250 -21.56 13.91 14.84
CA GLN A 250 -22.15 12.59 15.03
C GLN A 250 -23.68 12.64 15.22
N MET A 251 -24.22 13.71 15.83
CA MET A 251 -25.67 13.91 15.93
C MET A 251 -26.35 14.29 14.60
N MET A 252 -25.59 14.79 13.63
CA MET A 252 -26.11 15.18 12.31
C MET A 252 -25.95 14.11 11.23
N VAL A 253 -25.52 12.89 11.59
CA VAL A 253 -25.50 11.75 10.66
C VAL A 253 -26.95 11.27 10.46
N THR A 254 -27.60 11.81 9.44
CA THR A 254 -28.88 11.27 8.97
C THR A 254 -28.61 9.93 8.28
N ASN A 255 -29.27 8.87 8.75
CA ASN A 255 -29.21 7.58 8.07
C ASN A 255 -29.76 7.75 6.65
N PRO A 256 -29.10 7.17 5.62
CA PRO A 256 -29.59 7.27 4.25
C PRO A 256 -31.00 6.65 4.15
N PRO A 257 -31.87 7.18 3.30
CA PRO A 257 -33.27 6.74 3.20
C PRO A 257 -33.43 5.30 2.70
N TYR A 258 -32.40 4.74 2.06
CA TYR A 258 -32.39 3.38 1.53
C TYR A 258 -31.00 2.72 1.62
N SER A 259 -30.95 1.42 1.36
CA SER A 259 -29.74 0.65 1.10
C SER A 259 -29.97 -0.38 -0.02
N LEU A 260 -28.94 -0.68 -0.82
CA LEU A 260 -29.01 -1.74 -1.84
C LEU A 260 -28.90 -3.16 -1.25
N SER A 261 -28.58 -3.27 0.04
CA SER A 261 -28.46 -4.53 0.76
C SER A 261 -29.19 -4.47 2.09
N PHE A 262 -29.68 -5.61 2.57
CA PHE A 262 -30.35 -5.71 3.86
C PHE A 262 -29.40 -5.30 4.99
N ARG A 263 -29.80 -4.33 5.82
CA ARG A 263 -28.99 -3.84 6.95
C ARG A 263 -29.84 -3.69 8.20
N LEU A 264 -29.77 -4.69 9.07
CA LEU A 264 -30.50 -4.67 10.35
C LEU A 264 -30.04 -3.52 11.27
N SER A 265 -28.73 -3.25 11.32
CA SER A 265 -28.15 -2.20 12.18
C SER A 265 -28.58 -0.78 11.80
N ALA A 266 -28.88 -0.54 10.52
CA ALA A 266 -29.31 0.76 10.01
C ALA A 266 -30.84 0.88 9.86
N GLY A 267 -31.58 -0.19 10.20
CA GLY A 267 -33.03 -0.23 10.09
C GLY A 267 -33.57 -0.45 8.67
N HIS A 268 -32.72 -0.79 7.69
CA HIS A 268 -33.14 -1.10 6.33
C HIS A 268 -33.55 -2.57 6.18
N THR A 269 -34.74 -2.87 6.69
CA THR A 269 -35.29 -4.24 6.74
C THR A 269 -36.38 -4.49 5.69
N HIS A 270 -37.08 -3.44 5.25
CA HIS A 270 -38.22 -3.58 4.34
C HIS A 270 -37.75 -3.60 2.89
N LYS A 271 -37.96 -4.74 2.22
CA LYS A 271 -37.64 -4.91 0.80
C LYS A 271 -38.63 -4.16 -0.10
N ARG A 272 -38.10 -3.43 -1.07
CA ARG A 272 -38.83 -2.75 -2.15
C ARG A 272 -38.13 -2.99 -3.48
N VAL A 273 -38.82 -2.65 -4.57
CA VAL A 273 -38.34 -2.81 -5.95
C VAL A 273 -38.65 -1.53 -6.72
N THR A 274 -37.69 -1.00 -7.48
CA THR A 274 -37.88 0.20 -8.29
C THR A 274 -38.78 -0.09 -9.50
N GLN A 275 -39.50 0.93 -9.99
CA GLN A 275 -40.47 0.75 -11.07
C GLN A 275 -39.83 0.51 -12.43
N ASN A 276 -38.67 1.11 -12.72
CA ASN A 276 -38.11 1.14 -14.06
C ASN A 276 -37.14 -0.03 -14.29
N LEU A 277 -36.09 -0.12 -13.48
CA LEU A 277 -35.07 -1.18 -13.60
C LEU A 277 -35.34 -2.42 -12.74
N GLY A 278 -36.38 -2.42 -11.92
CA GLY A 278 -36.69 -3.55 -11.03
C GLY A 278 -35.61 -3.80 -9.98
N VAL A 279 -34.89 -2.76 -9.55
CA VAL A 279 -33.78 -2.88 -8.59
C VAL A 279 -34.33 -3.12 -7.20
N THR A 280 -33.87 -4.19 -6.54
CA THR A 280 -34.21 -4.44 -5.15
C THR A 280 -33.44 -3.50 -4.23
N TYR A 281 -34.14 -2.83 -3.32
CA TYR A 281 -33.56 -1.98 -2.30
C TYR A 281 -34.31 -2.16 -0.97
N TYR A 282 -33.69 -1.73 0.11
CA TYR A 282 -34.20 -1.88 1.47
C TYR A 282 -34.38 -0.52 2.12
N VAL A 283 -35.48 -0.37 2.85
CA VAL A 283 -35.88 0.89 3.49
C VAL A 283 -36.27 0.66 4.94
N ASN A 284 -36.41 1.75 5.69
CA ASN A 284 -36.94 1.73 7.05
C ASN A 284 -38.48 1.58 7.06
N GLU A 285 -39.04 1.30 8.25
CA GLU A 285 -40.49 1.16 8.44
C GLU A 285 -41.30 2.41 8.05
N ARG A 286 -40.74 3.61 8.27
CA ARG A 286 -41.42 4.90 8.02
C ARG A 286 -41.33 5.39 6.58
N PHE A 287 -40.58 4.71 5.72
CA PHE A 287 -40.29 5.15 4.36
C PHE A 287 -41.55 5.46 3.54
N SER A 288 -42.59 4.63 3.68
CA SER A 288 -43.84 4.82 2.92
C SER A 288 -44.65 6.05 3.37
N GLN A 289 -44.40 6.56 4.58
CA GLN A 289 -45.00 7.78 5.13
C GLN A 289 -44.19 9.01 4.68
N ASP A 290 -42.85 8.88 4.68
CA ASP A 290 -41.92 9.97 4.37
C ASP A 290 -41.79 10.24 2.86
N TYR A 291 -41.95 9.20 2.03
CA TYR A 291 -41.74 9.29 0.58
C TYR A 291 -42.95 8.76 -0.19
N SER A 292 -43.62 9.65 -0.94
CA SER A 292 -44.79 9.34 -1.76
C SER A 292 -44.81 10.17 -3.05
N GLY A 293 -45.48 9.65 -4.08
CA GLY A 293 -45.64 10.35 -5.38
C GLY A 293 -44.30 10.78 -6.00
N ALA A 294 -44.10 12.09 -6.15
CA ALA A 294 -42.90 12.66 -6.78
C ALA A 294 -41.62 12.51 -5.94
N SER A 295 -41.70 12.48 -4.59
CA SER A 295 -40.51 12.25 -3.77
C SER A 295 -40.05 10.79 -3.87
N LEU A 296 -40.98 9.84 -3.94
CA LEU A 296 -40.68 8.42 -4.17
C LEU A 296 -39.95 8.21 -5.50
N LYS A 297 -40.44 8.82 -6.59
CA LYS A 297 -39.78 8.71 -7.92
C LYS A 297 -38.33 9.20 -7.89
N ARG A 298 -38.05 10.30 -7.18
CA ARG A 298 -36.67 10.81 -7.03
C ARG A 298 -35.78 9.84 -6.26
N VAL A 299 -36.30 9.23 -5.20
CA VAL A 299 -35.55 8.22 -4.43
C VAL A 299 -35.30 6.97 -5.28
N GLU A 300 -36.31 6.47 -6.00
CA GLU A 300 -36.15 5.32 -6.88
C GLU A 300 -35.14 5.59 -8.01
N SER A 301 -35.13 6.80 -8.59
CA SER A 301 -34.09 7.21 -9.55
C SER A 301 -32.69 7.16 -8.92
N SER A 302 -32.54 7.68 -7.70
CA SER A 302 -31.27 7.64 -6.97
C SER A 302 -30.82 6.21 -6.67
N VAL A 303 -31.76 5.32 -6.32
CA VAL A 303 -31.49 3.88 -6.13
C VAL A 303 -30.96 3.24 -7.41
N GLU A 304 -31.57 3.56 -8.55
CA GLU A 304 -31.17 3.05 -9.87
C GLU A 304 -29.80 3.56 -10.29
N ASP A 305 -29.52 4.85 -10.10
CA ASP A 305 -28.23 5.47 -10.39
C ASP A 305 -27.10 4.87 -9.54
N ASP A 306 -27.34 4.67 -8.25
CA ASP A 306 -26.39 4.03 -7.33
C ASP A 306 -26.15 2.57 -7.71
N TYR A 307 -27.21 1.84 -8.11
CA TYR A 307 -27.10 0.46 -8.56
C TYR A 307 -26.25 0.34 -9.83
N ILE A 308 -26.49 1.20 -10.82
CA ILE A 308 -25.68 1.26 -12.06
C ILE A 308 -24.23 1.62 -11.73
N SER A 309 -24.01 2.59 -10.84
CA SER A 309 -22.67 2.99 -10.42
C SER A 309 -21.92 1.84 -9.74
N ASN A 310 -22.60 1.08 -8.87
CA ASN A 310 -22.04 -0.11 -8.23
C ASN A 310 -21.72 -1.21 -9.27
N LEU A 311 -22.61 -1.45 -10.24
CA LEU A 311 -22.36 -2.38 -11.33
C LEU A 311 -21.15 -1.98 -12.18
N ARG A 312 -21.00 -0.68 -12.51
CA ARG A 312 -19.82 -0.18 -13.24
C ARG A 312 -18.53 -0.43 -12.47
N ASN A 313 -18.52 -0.13 -11.18
CA ASN A 313 -17.35 -0.35 -10.33
C ASN A 313 -16.99 -1.84 -10.20
N ASN A 314 -17.99 -2.71 -10.00
CA ASN A 314 -17.76 -4.15 -9.93
C ASN A 314 -17.32 -4.73 -11.27
N CYS A 315 -17.94 -4.30 -12.38
CA CYS A 315 -17.52 -4.68 -13.72
C CYS A 315 -16.06 -4.29 -13.98
N TRP A 316 -15.67 -3.07 -13.62
CA TRP A 316 -14.29 -2.63 -13.75
C TRP A 316 -13.34 -3.54 -12.96
N ARG A 317 -13.67 -3.89 -11.71
CA ARG A 317 -12.87 -4.81 -10.89
C ARG A 317 -12.77 -6.21 -11.48
N GLU A 318 -13.88 -6.78 -11.93
CA GLU A 318 -13.93 -8.10 -12.57
C GLU A 318 -13.06 -8.13 -13.84
N LYS A 319 -13.17 -7.09 -14.68
CA LYS A 319 -12.37 -6.94 -15.88
C LYS A 319 -10.88 -6.84 -15.56
N GLN A 320 -10.50 -6.01 -14.59
CA GLN A 320 -9.11 -5.89 -14.15
C GLN A 320 -8.56 -7.21 -13.60
N GLN A 321 -9.35 -7.94 -12.83
CA GLN A 321 -8.95 -9.25 -12.30
C GLN A 321 -8.69 -10.26 -13.45
N LYS A 322 -9.61 -10.32 -14.42
CA LYS A 322 -9.48 -11.19 -15.59
C LYS A 322 -8.26 -10.82 -16.44
N GLU A 323 -8.07 -9.54 -16.74
CA GLU A 323 -6.94 -9.03 -17.52
C GLU A 323 -5.60 -9.27 -16.80
N GLY A 324 -5.56 -9.08 -15.48
CA GLY A 324 -4.37 -9.35 -14.66
C GLY A 324 -3.96 -10.83 -14.71
N LEU A 325 -4.91 -11.75 -14.64
CA LEU A 325 -4.64 -13.19 -14.77
C LEU A 325 -4.18 -13.56 -16.18
N LEU A 326 -4.81 -13.01 -17.22
CA LEU A 326 -4.38 -13.21 -18.61
C LEU A 326 -2.96 -12.70 -18.85
N TYR A 327 -2.63 -11.52 -18.31
CA TYR A 327 -1.29 -10.96 -18.38
C TYR A 327 -0.27 -11.87 -17.69
N ARG A 328 -0.55 -12.30 -16.45
CA ARG A 328 0.33 -13.21 -15.69
C ARG A 328 0.55 -14.53 -16.45
N ALA A 329 -0.52 -15.11 -16.99
CA ALA A 329 -0.45 -16.35 -17.75
C ALA A 329 0.44 -16.21 -19.01
N ARG A 330 0.27 -15.12 -19.77
CA ARG A 330 1.12 -14.81 -20.93
C ARG A 330 2.57 -14.55 -20.53
N TYR A 331 2.79 -13.88 -19.41
CA TYR A 331 4.12 -13.51 -18.94
C TYR A 331 4.94 -14.73 -18.50
N PHE A 332 4.32 -15.67 -17.77
CA PHE A 332 4.98 -16.88 -17.29
C PHE A 332 4.86 -18.08 -18.25
N GLY A 333 4.12 -17.95 -19.35
CA GLY A 333 3.89 -19.03 -20.32
C GLY A 333 3.00 -20.16 -19.78
N ASP A 334 2.15 -19.87 -18.79
CA ASP A 334 1.27 -20.85 -18.16
C ASP A 334 -0.04 -21.02 -18.96
N SER A 335 -0.15 -22.13 -19.69
CA SER A 335 -1.30 -22.43 -20.55
C SER A 335 -2.58 -22.74 -19.76
N ASP A 336 -2.48 -23.40 -18.61
CA ASP A 336 -3.64 -23.74 -17.78
C ASP A 336 -4.22 -22.48 -17.13
N LEU A 337 -3.36 -21.62 -16.58
CA LEU A 337 -3.79 -20.33 -16.05
C LEU A 337 -4.43 -19.46 -17.14
N TYR A 338 -3.91 -19.49 -18.37
CA TYR A 338 -4.48 -18.76 -19.49
C TYR A 338 -5.91 -19.24 -19.81
N GLN A 339 -6.13 -20.55 -19.91
CA GLN A 339 -7.45 -21.11 -20.17
C GLN A 339 -8.45 -20.82 -19.04
N ARG A 340 -8.02 -20.95 -17.78
CA ARG A 340 -8.84 -20.60 -16.62
C ARG A 340 -9.23 -19.12 -16.64
N ALA A 341 -8.27 -18.23 -16.90
CA ALA A 341 -8.51 -16.80 -16.99
C ALA A 341 -9.46 -16.44 -18.14
N GLN A 342 -9.39 -17.12 -19.29
CA GLN A 342 -10.33 -16.92 -20.40
C GLN A 342 -11.77 -17.30 -20.02
N ARG A 343 -11.95 -18.42 -19.30
CA ARG A 343 -13.26 -18.91 -18.83
C ARG A 343 -13.83 -18.13 -17.65
N MET A 344 -13.03 -17.28 -17.01
CA MET A 344 -13.51 -16.41 -15.93
C MET A 344 -14.61 -15.48 -16.45
N GLY A 345 -15.81 -15.63 -15.88
CA GLY A 345 -16.96 -14.78 -16.20
C GLY A 345 -16.83 -13.39 -15.57
N THR A 346 -17.56 -12.43 -16.15
CA THR A 346 -17.69 -11.05 -15.65
C THR A 346 -19.18 -10.73 -15.45
N PRO A 347 -19.83 -11.29 -14.42
CA PRO A 347 -21.27 -11.20 -14.23
C PRO A 347 -21.77 -9.76 -14.02
N SER A 348 -21.00 -8.90 -13.35
CA SER A 348 -21.38 -7.49 -13.19
C SER A 348 -21.33 -6.75 -14.52
N CYS A 349 -20.35 -7.08 -15.38
CA CYS A 349 -20.28 -6.51 -16.73
C CYS A 349 -21.43 -6.96 -17.63
N SER A 350 -21.78 -8.26 -17.60
CA SER A 350 -22.93 -8.74 -18.39
C SER A 350 -24.22 -8.07 -17.92
N ARG A 351 -24.43 -7.98 -16.61
CA ARG A 351 -25.61 -7.31 -16.06
C ARG A 351 -25.65 -5.82 -16.40
N LEU A 352 -24.50 -5.14 -16.35
CA LEU A 352 -24.41 -3.73 -16.76
C LEU A 352 -24.81 -3.55 -18.23
N SER A 353 -24.35 -4.44 -19.12
CA SER A 353 -24.71 -4.38 -20.53
C SER A 353 -26.20 -4.62 -20.78
N GLU A 354 -26.83 -5.52 -20.03
CA GLU A 354 -28.28 -5.75 -20.07
C GLU A 354 -29.06 -4.49 -19.65
N VAL A 355 -28.64 -3.86 -18.54
CA VAL A 355 -29.27 -2.63 -18.06
C VAL A 355 -29.10 -1.49 -19.06
N GLN A 356 -27.91 -1.31 -19.63
CA GLN A 356 -27.67 -0.30 -20.66
C GLN A 356 -28.51 -0.55 -21.93
N ALA A 357 -28.70 -1.80 -22.33
CA ALA A 357 -29.57 -2.15 -23.45
C ALA A 357 -31.03 -1.79 -23.15
N SER A 358 -31.52 -2.01 -21.92
CA SER A 358 -32.89 -1.65 -21.53
C SER A 358 -33.16 -0.14 -21.41
N LEU A 359 -32.12 0.69 -21.26
CA LEU A 359 -32.24 2.15 -21.18
C LEU A 359 -32.19 2.85 -22.55
N HIS A 360 -31.63 2.18 -23.57
CA HIS A 360 -31.44 2.71 -24.92
C HIS A 360 -32.35 2.09 -25.98
N GLY A 361 -33.09 1.04 -25.64
CA GLY A 361 -34.18 0.47 -26.45
C GLY A 361 -35.53 1.03 -26.01
#